data_AF-A0A970HE22-F1
#
_entry.id   AF-A0A970HE22-F1
#
_cell.length_a   1.000
_cell.length_b   1.000
_cell.length_c   1.000
_cell.angle_alpha   90.00
_cell.angle_beta   90.00
_cell.angle_gamma   90.00
#
_symmetry.space_group_name_H-M   'P 1'
#
loop_
_entity.id
_entity.type
_entity.pdbx_description
1 polymer ?
#
loop_
_entity_poly.entity_id
_entity_poly.type
_entity_poly.pdbx_seq_one_letter_code
_entity_poly.pdbx_strand_id
1 'polypeptide(L)' 'GYARMSVFTSKFKPRDIIGRSIIIHQNPDDYRSQPAGNAGKRIGCGLIKAV' A
#
# COMPACT_ATOMS: atom_id res chain seq x y z
N GLY A 1 16.50 9.70 1.61
CA GLY A 1 16.46 8.27 1.95
C GLY A 1 15.84 7.52 0.79
N TYR A 2 16.20 6.25 0.60
CA TYR A 2 15.64 5.37 -0.43
C TYR A 2 14.94 4.19 0.24
N ALA A 3 13.83 3.73 -0.34
CA ALA A 3 13.11 2.55 0.13
C ALA A 3 12.68 1.70 -1.07
N ARG A 4 12.77 0.37 -0.93
CA ARG A 4 12.31 -0.60 -1.94
C ARG A 4 11.64 -1.77 -1.23
N MET A 5 10.46 -2.14 -1.70
CA MET A 5 9.73 -3.32 -1.24
C MET A 5 9.17 -4.06 -2.47
N SER A 6 9.15 -5.38 -2.43
CA SER A 6 8.53 -6.20 -3.47
C SER A 6 7.80 -7.35 -2.78
N VAL A 7 6.55 -7.58 -3.16
CA VAL A 7 5.68 -8.57 -2.54
C VAL A 7 4.98 -9.36 -3.63
N PHE A 8 4.90 -10.67 -3.46
CA PHE A 8 4.09 -11.55 -4.28
C PHE A 8 2.81 -11.89 -3.52
N THR A 9 1.65 -11.71 -4.15
CA THR A 9 0.35 -12.02 -3.54
C THR A 9 -0.61 -12.57 -4.59
N SER A 10 -1.44 -13.53 -4.18
CA SER A 10 -2.54 -14.08 -4.97
C SER A 10 -3.91 -13.52 -4.57
N LYS A 11 -3.95 -12.51 -3.69
CA LYS A 11 -5.19 -11.95 -3.13
C LYS A 11 -6.03 -11.17 -4.15
N PHE A 12 -5.42 -10.66 -5.21
CA PHE A 12 -6.08 -9.94 -6.30
C PHE A 12 -5.30 -10.13 -7.60
N LYS A 13 -5.94 -9.86 -8.74
CA LYS A 13 -5.26 -9.75 -10.04
C LYS A 13 -4.91 -8.28 -10.33
N PRO A 14 -3.88 -7.97 -11.13
CA PRO A 14 -3.50 -6.59 -11.45
C PRO A 14 -4.66 -5.73 -11.97
N ARG A 15 -5.56 -6.30 -12.77
CA ARG A 15 -6.74 -5.61 -13.30
C ARG A 15 -7.75 -5.16 -12.24
N ASP A 16 -7.82 -5.85 -11.10
CA ASP A 16 -8.82 -5.58 -10.05
C ASP A 16 -8.48 -4.32 -9.23
N ILE A 17 -7.25 -3.81 -9.38
CA ILE A 17 -6.70 -2.69 -8.62
C ILE A 17 -6.33 -1.48 -9.48
N ILE A 18 -6.48 -1.55 -10.80
CA ILE A 18 -6.33 -0.36 -11.65
C ILE A 18 -7.35 0.70 -11.23
N GLY A 19 -6.93 1.96 -11.12
CA GLY A 19 -7.76 3.06 -10.64
C GLY A 19 -7.86 3.15 -9.12
N ARG A 20 -7.30 2.20 -8.36
CA ARG A 20 -7.10 2.33 -6.90
C ARG A 20 -5.78 3.03 -6.59
N SER A 21 -5.61 3.44 -5.33
CA SER A 21 -4.39 4.11 -4.87
C SER A 21 -3.61 3.28 -3.86
N ILE A 22 -2.27 3.36 -3.93
CA ILE A 22 -1.35 2.91 -2.88
C ILE A 22 -1.15 4.08 -1.90
N ILE A 23 -1.20 3.79 -0.60
CA ILE A 23 -0.96 4.75 0.47
C ILE A 23 0.29 4.33 1.23
N ILE A 24 1.20 5.28 1.47
CA ILE A 24 2.35 5.10 2.35
C ILE A 24 2.05 5.80 3.68
N HIS A 25 2.20 5.07 4.78
CA HIS A 25 2.04 5.58 6.13
C HIS A 25 3.39 5.96 6.75
N GLN A 26 3.34 6.77 7.81
CA GLN A 26 4.52 7.29 8.51
C GLN A 26 5.29 6.21 9.26
N ASN A 27 4.59 5.25 9.84
CA ASN A 27 5.14 4.16 10.65
C ASN A 27 4.89 2.80 9.97
N PRO A 28 5.62 1.75 10.35
CA PRO A 28 5.33 0.38 9.92
C PRO A 28 3.94 -0.10 10.35
N ASP A 29 3.39 -1.04 9.59
CA ASP A 29 2.15 -1.77 9.92
C ASP A 29 2.39 -2.76 11.09
N ASP A 30 1.46 -2.85 12.03
CA ASP A 30 1.52 -3.75 13.19
C ASP A 30 0.97 -5.17 12.94
N TYR A 31 0.40 -5.41 11.75
CA TYR A 31 -0.23 -6.64 11.28
C TYR A 31 -1.35 -7.21 12.18
N ARG A 32 -1.92 -6.39 13.07
CA ARG A 32 -2.97 -6.79 14.01
C ARG A 32 -4.17 -5.86 13.94
N SER A 33 -3.92 -4.57 14.11
CA SER A 33 -4.98 -3.57 14.10
C SER A 33 -5.40 -3.28 12.66
N GLN A 34 -6.69 -3.31 12.41
CA GLN A 34 -7.25 -2.99 11.11
C GLN A 34 -8.08 -1.71 11.25
N PRO A 35 -8.10 -0.82 10.24
CA PRO A 35 -7.68 -1.06 8.84
C PRO A 35 -6.26 -0.59 8.46
N ALA A 36 -5.55 0.12 9.34
CA ALA A 36 -4.30 0.82 8.99
C ALA A 36 -3.08 0.37 9.81
N GLY A 37 -3.16 -0.73 10.56
CA GLY A 37 -2.01 -1.33 11.24
C GLY A 37 -1.30 -0.42 12.22
N ASN A 38 -2.03 0.50 12.88
CA ASN A 38 -1.46 1.55 13.74
C ASN A 38 -0.31 2.36 13.08
N ALA A 39 -0.34 2.49 11.75
CA ALA A 39 0.77 3.03 10.97
C ALA A 39 0.88 4.57 10.98
N GLY A 40 -0.03 5.26 11.67
CA GLY A 40 -0.01 6.72 11.80
C GLY A 40 -0.46 7.48 10.55
N LYS A 41 0.14 8.66 10.32
CA LYS A 41 -0.28 9.58 9.24
C LYS A 41 0.02 9.01 7.85
N ARG A 42 -0.80 9.36 6.85
CA ARG A 42 -0.54 9.07 5.44
C ARG A 42 0.46 10.10 4.89
N ILE A 43 1.61 9.65 4.42
CA ILE A 43 2.71 10.50 3.93
C ILE A 43 2.93 10.39 2.42
N GLY A 44 2.24 9.48 1.75
CA GLY A 44 2.30 9.34 0.29
C GLY A 44 1.03 8.68 -0.26
N CYS A 45 0.68 9.04 -1.49
CA CYS A 45 -0.44 8.48 -2.24
C CYS A 45 -0.05 8.39 -3.72
N GLY A 46 -0.36 7.27 -4.38
CA GLY A 46 -0.14 7.09 -5.81
C GLY A 46 -1.23 6.27 -6.48
N LEU A 47 -1.79 6.80 -7.57
CA LEU A 47 -2.79 6.10 -8.38
C LEU A 47 -2.12 4.99 -9.20
N ILE A 48 -2.71 3.79 -9.16
CA ILE A 48 -2.31 2.67 -9.99
C ILE A 48 -2.94 2.83 -11.37
N LYS A 49 -2.12 3.03 -12.40
CA LYS A 49 -2.55 3.19 -13.80
C LYS A 49 -2.13 1.98 -14.62
N ALA A 50 -2.96 1.61 -15.59
CA ALA A 50 -2.49 0.81 -16.72
C ALA A 50 -1.67 1.73 -17.63
N VAL A 51 -0.49 1.26 -18.05
CA VAL A 51 0.40 1.94 -19.00
C VAL A 51 0.53 1.10 -20.26
#